data_AF-A0AAN8IT78-F1
#
_entry.id   AF-A0AAN8IT78-F1
#
_cell.length_a   1.000
_cell.length_b   1.000
_cell.length_c   1.000
_cell.angle_alpha   90.00
_cell.angle_beta   90.00
_cell.angle_gamma   90.00
#
_symmetry.space_group_name_H-M   'P 1'
#
loop_
_entity.id
_entity.type
_entity.pdbx_description
1 polymer ?
#
loop_
_entity_poly.entity_id
_entity_poly.type
_entity_poly.pdbx_seq_one_letter_code
_entity_poly.pdbx_strand_id
1 'polypeptide(L)'
;IYWFDGIDPRANDAATVRLLVSMIDSVVQHFKGRLPPYDISGRSRAMLAIYPGNGTRYVKHVDNPVKDGRCITTIYYCNEDWDIIKVSGSEWRRNLKANPSLT
;
A
#
# COMPACT_ATOMS: atom_id res chain seq x y z
N ILE A 1 1.70 12.44 4.38
CA ILE A 1 2.53 11.24 4.17
C ILE A 1 3.67 11.31 5.17
N TYR A 2 3.89 10.25 5.95
CA TYR A 2 4.94 10.21 6.97
C TYR A 2 5.84 8.99 6.76
N TRP A 3 7.16 9.17 6.88
CA TRP A 3 8.17 8.13 6.63
C TRP A 3 8.88 7.73 7.93
N PHE A 4 8.97 6.43 8.19
CA PHE A 4 9.62 5.88 9.37
C PHE A 4 10.50 4.68 9.00
N ASP A 5 11.58 4.47 9.76
CA ASP A 5 12.40 3.25 9.69
C ASP A 5 12.45 2.56 11.05
N GLY A 6 13.02 1.36 11.09
CA GLY A 6 13.10 0.55 12.32
C GLY A 6 14.08 1.07 13.37
N ILE A 7 14.85 2.13 13.07
CA ILE A 7 15.87 2.75 13.94
C ILE A 7 15.51 4.19 14.35
N ASP A 8 14.42 4.76 13.83
CA ASP A 8 13.93 6.08 14.18
C ASP A 8 13.52 6.10 15.66
N PRO A 9 14.04 7.00 16.51
CA PRO A 9 13.71 7.04 17.93
C PRO A 9 12.19 7.19 18.20
N ARG A 10 11.45 7.81 17.28
CA ARG A 10 9.98 7.91 17.38
C ARG A 10 9.28 6.58 17.14
N ALA A 11 9.96 5.60 16.53
CA ALA A 11 9.50 4.24 16.38
C ALA A 11 9.71 3.38 17.65
N ASN A 12 10.37 3.90 18.68
CA ASN A 12 10.50 3.22 19.97
C ASN A 12 9.13 2.93 20.59
N ASP A 13 8.18 3.85 20.42
CA ASP A 13 6.79 3.70 20.88
C ASP A 13 5.91 2.94 19.86
N ALA A 14 6.46 2.54 18.71
CA ALA A 14 5.73 1.92 17.59
C ALA A 14 6.16 0.45 17.35
N ALA A 15 6.32 -0.32 18.44
CA ALA A 15 6.83 -1.69 18.40
C ALA A 15 6.07 -2.60 17.40
N THR A 16 4.74 -2.52 17.34
CA THR A 16 3.90 -3.31 16.43
C THR A 16 4.17 -2.98 14.96
N VAL A 17 4.35 -1.70 14.65
CA VAL A 17 4.65 -1.25 13.28
C VAL A 17 6.04 -1.73 12.85
N ARG A 18 7.03 -1.69 13.76
CA ARG A 18 8.36 -2.26 13.51
C ARG A 18 8.30 -3.76 13.23
N LEU A 19 7.54 -4.50 14.04
CA LEU A 19 7.34 -5.94 13.84
C LEU A 19 6.68 -6.24 12.49
N LEU A 20 5.64 -5.50 12.11
CA LEU A 20 4.99 -5.61 10.81
C LEU A 20 5.99 -5.43 9.66
N VAL A 21 6.81 -4.39 9.73
CA VAL A 21 7.83 -4.12 8.71
C VAL A 21 8.86 -5.26 8.65
N SER A 22 9.31 -5.78 9.80
CA SER A 22 10.23 -6.93 9.83
C SER A 22 9.62 -8.21 9.27
N MET A 23 8.32 -8.45 9.48
CA MET A 23 7.62 -9.59 8.86
C MET A 23 7.56 -9.44 7.33
N ILE A 24 7.28 -8.24 6.83
CA ILE A 24 7.32 -7.94 5.38
C ILE A 24 8.72 -8.19 4.82
N ASP A 25 9.77 -7.71 5.51
CA ASP A 25 11.16 -7.93 5.11
C ASP A 25 11.49 -9.42 5.01
N SER A 26 11.04 -10.22 5.99
CA SER A 26 11.21 -11.67 5.98
C SER A 26 10.52 -12.34 4.79
N VAL A 27 9.31 -11.90 4.42
CA VAL A 27 8.60 -12.42 3.24
C VAL A 27 9.36 -12.08 1.97
N VAL A 28 9.81 -10.83 1.81
CA VAL A 28 10.56 -10.41 0.61
C VAL A 28 11.90 -11.16 0.50
N GLN A 29 12.60 -11.34 1.62
CA GLN A 29 13.86 -12.11 1.65
C GLN A 29 13.65 -13.58 1.28
N HIS A 30 12.50 -14.19 1.61
CA HIS A 30 12.17 -15.54 1.18
C HIS A 30 12.12 -15.68 -0.35
N PHE A 31 11.81 -14.60 -1.07
CA PHE A 31 11.80 -14.55 -2.53
C PHE A 31 13.14 -14.13 -3.15
N LYS A 32 14.19 -13.94 -2.35
CA LYS A 32 15.52 -13.58 -2.86
C LYS A 32 16.00 -14.63 -3.87
N GLY A 33 16.48 -14.17 -5.02
CA GLY A 33 16.90 -15.03 -6.14
C GLY A 33 15.76 -15.66 -6.94
N ARG A 34 14.49 -15.44 -6.57
CA ARG A 34 13.31 -15.97 -7.28
C ARG A 34 12.61 -14.92 -8.16
N LEU A 35 13.10 -13.68 -8.18
CA LEU A 35 12.51 -12.55 -8.91
C LEU A 35 13.50 -11.94 -9.92
N PRO A 36 14.01 -12.71 -10.91
CA PRO A 36 14.88 -12.13 -11.93
C PRO A 36 14.15 -11.03 -12.73
N PRO A 37 14.84 -9.93 -13.10
CA PRO A 37 16.27 -9.67 -12.96
C PRO A 37 16.68 -8.99 -11.65
N TYR A 38 15.80 -8.90 -10.65
CA TYR A 38 16.02 -8.09 -9.44
C TYR A 38 16.76 -8.86 -8.34
N ASP A 39 17.83 -8.26 -7.82
CA ASP A 39 18.45 -8.65 -6.55
C ASP A 39 18.05 -7.65 -5.45
N ILE A 40 17.13 -8.07 -4.59
CA ILE A 40 16.54 -7.19 -3.58
C ILE A 40 17.45 -7.19 -2.35
N SER A 41 18.15 -6.08 -2.16
CA SER A 41 19.08 -5.87 -1.04
C SER A 41 18.60 -4.83 -0.02
N GLY A 42 17.48 -4.15 -0.29
CA GLY A 42 16.94 -3.13 0.59
C GLY A 42 15.56 -2.64 0.18
N ARG A 43 15.01 -1.73 0.99
CA ARG A 43 13.74 -1.05 0.75
C ARG A 43 13.79 0.39 1.27
N SER A 44 12.82 1.20 0.87
CA SER A 44 12.61 2.52 1.46
C SER A 44 12.17 2.42 2.93
N ARG A 45 12.20 3.58 3.61
CA ARG A 45 11.45 3.79 4.85
C ARG A 45 9.98 3.47 4.59
N ALA A 46 9.27 2.95 5.58
CA ALA A 46 7.86 2.65 5.45
C ALA A 46 7.04 3.95 5.46
N MET A 47 5.94 3.94 4.70
CA MET A 47 5.09 5.10 4.47
C MET A 47 3.76 4.94 5.20
N LEU A 48 3.43 5.85 6.13
CA LEU A 48 2.07 5.96 6.65
C LEU A 48 1.26 6.94 5.79
N ALA A 49 0.15 6.44 5.27
CA ALA A 49 -0.83 7.23 4.53
C ALA A 49 -2.20 7.13 5.21
N ILE A 50 -2.80 8.28 5.46
CA ILE A 50 -4.17 8.41 5.96
C ILE A 50 -4.93 9.18 4.89
N TYR A 51 -6.03 8.59 4.42
CA TYR A 51 -6.97 9.23 3.50
C TYR A 51 -8.21 9.60 4.31
N PRO A 52 -8.39 10.88 4.69
CA PRO A 52 -9.44 11.29 5.65
C PRO A 52 -10.87 11.23 5.08
N GLY A 53 -11.05 10.82 3.81
CA GLY A 53 -12.35 10.84 3.12
C GLY A 53 -12.52 12.09 2.27
N ASN A 54 -13.75 12.58 2.10
CA ASN A 54 -14.07 13.83 1.38
C ASN A 54 -13.47 13.94 -0.03
N GLY A 55 -13.49 12.85 -0.79
CA GLY A 55 -12.97 12.82 -2.15
C GLY A 55 -11.44 12.72 -2.27
N THR A 56 -10.70 12.63 -1.14
CA THR A 56 -9.28 12.26 -1.20
C THR A 56 -9.17 10.84 -1.75
N ARG A 57 -8.38 10.68 -2.81
CA ARG A 57 -8.17 9.39 -3.45
C ARG A 57 -6.77 9.30 -4.00
N TYR A 58 -6.32 8.07 -4.16
CA TYR A 58 -5.15 7.78 -4.95
C TYR A 58 -5.51 7.86 -6.44
N VAL A 59 -4.75 8.63 -7.21
CA VAL A 59 -4.96 8.77 -8.65
C VAL A 59 -4.13 7.74 -9.41
N LYS A 60 -4.60 7.36 -10.60
CA LYS A 60 -3.87 6.44 -11.48
C LYS A 60 -2.50 7.02 -11.80
N HIS A 61 -1.46 6.28 -11.47
CA HIS A 61 -0.07 6.63 -11.76
C HIS A 61 0.80 5.37 -11.75
N VAL A 62 2.06 5.51 -12.17
CA VAL A 62 3.07 4.45 -12.10
C VAL A 62 3.98 4.80 -10.93
N ASP A 63 4.17 3.88 -10.00
CA ASP A 63 5.00 4.12 -8.82
C ASP A 63 6.43 4.47 -9.22
N ASN A 64 7.04 3.69 -10.13
CA ASN A 64 8.41 3.88 -10.60
C ASN A 64 8.50 4.17 -12.12
N PRO A 65 8.15 5.38 -12.58
CA PRO A 65 8.16 5.71 -14.00
C PRO A 65 9.57 5.91 -14.56
N VAL A 66 10.54 6.25 -13.70
CA VAL A 66 11.91 6.63 -14.08
C VAL A 66 12.96 5.57 -13.74
N LYS A 67 12.53 4.39 -13.28
CA LYS A 67 13.41 3.26 -12.91
C LYS A 67 14.43 3.62 -11.81
N ASP A 68 13.97 4.27 -10.75
CA ASP A 68 14.78 4.71 -9.60
C ASP A 68 15.26 3.57 -8.66
N GLY A 69 15.13 2.31 -9.09
CA GLY A 69 15.47 1.13 -8.31
C GLY A 69 14.29 0.46 -7.57
N ARG A 70 13.12 1.11 -7.45
CA ARG A 70 11.93 0.44 -6.90
C ARG A 70 11.41 -0.66 -7.82
N CYS A 71 11.35 -1.90 -7.34
CA CYS A 71 10.90 -3.06 -8.12
C CYS A 71 9.67 -3.76 -7.52
N ILE A 72 9.39 -3.56 -6.23
CA ILE A 72 8.22 -4.09 -5.53
C ILE A 72 7.59 -2.97 -4.71
N THR A 73 6.27 -2.85 -4.80
CA THR A 73 5.46 -2.04 -3.88
C THR A 73 4.72 -2.98 -2.93
N THR A 74 4.88 -2.77 -1.62
CA THR A 74 4.12 -3.48 -0.59
C THR A 74 3.19 -2.51 0.11
N ILE A 75 1.92 -2.89 0.22
CA ILE A 75 0.87 -2.11 0.91
C ILE A 75 0.23 -3.00 1.96
N TYR A 76 0.14 -2.49 3.20
CA TYR A 76 -0.61 -3.12 4.27
C TYR A 76 -1.78 -2.20 4.65
N TYR A 77 -3.01 -2.71 4.58
CA TYR A 77 -4.22 -1.95 4.88
C TYR A 77 -4.63 -2.15 6.34
N CYS A 78 -4.87 -1.04 7.06
CA CYS A 78 -5.32 -1.04 8.46
C CYS A 78 -6.76 -0.53 8.61
N ASN A 79 -7.65 -0.92 7.69
CA ASN A 79 -9.06 -0.51 7.73
C ASN A 79 -9.90 -1.65 8.30
N GLU A 80 -10.19 -1.60 9.60
CA GLU A 80 -11.12 -2.54 10.25
C GLU A 80 -12.55 -2.33 9.73
N ASP A 81 -13.29 -3.43 9.57
CA ASP A 81 -14.68 -3.44 9.08
C ASP A 81 -14.93 -2.63 7.79
N TRP A 82 -13.94 -2.63 6.89
CA TRP A 82 -14.01 -1.86 5.65
C TRP A 82 -15.11 -2.37 4.70
N ASP A 83 -16.22 -1.64 4.70
CA ASP A 83 -17.35 -1.87 3.78
C ASP A 83 -17.18 -1.05 2.50
N ILE A 84 -16.75 -1.71 1.43
CA ILE A 84 -16.55 -1.07 0.12
C ILE A 84 -17.82 -0.39 -0.39
N ILE A 85 -19.01 -0.91 -0.07
CA ILE A 85 -20.29 -0.39 -0.58
C ILE A 85 -20.63 0.95 0.11
N LYS A 86 -20.36 1.04 1.41
CA LYS A 86 -20.56 2.28 2.18
C LYS A 86 -19.50 3.33 1.88
N VAL A 87 -18.23 2.93 1.79
CA VAL A 87 -17.10 3.87 1.70
C VAL A 87 -16.85 4.39 0.27
N SER A 88 -17.10 3.57 -0.75
CA SER A 88 -17.07 4.05 -2.15
C SER A 88 -18.31 4.87 -2.53
N GLY A 89 -19.26 5.04 -1.60
CA GLY A 89 -20.37 5.97 -1.66
C GLY A 89 -21.08 6.03 -3.02
N SER A 90 -22.10 5.20 -3.23
CA SER A 90 -23.19 5.48 -4.20
C SER A 90 -22.86 5.63 -5.71
N GLU A 91 -21.60 5.65 -6.14
CA GLU A 91 -21.23 5.83 -7.55
C GLU A 91 -21.27 4.53 -8.36
N TRP A 92 -20.88 3.39 -7.77
CA TRP A 92 -21.00 2.09 -8.44
C TRP A 92 -22.45 1.72 -8.80
N ARG A 93 -23.42 2.10 -7.96
CA ARG A 93 -24.85 1.86 -8.21
C ARG A 93 -25.48 2.83 -9.22
N ARG A 94 -24.93 4.03 -9.43
CA ARG A 94 -25.43 4.94 -10.49
C ARG A 94 -25.06 4.42 -11.88
N ASN A 95 -23.88 3.83 -12.05
CA ASN A 95 -23.45 3.32 -13.37
C ASN A 95 -24.18 2.04 -13.80
N LEU A 96 -24.60 1.17 -12.87
CA LEU A 96 -25.38 -0.04 -13.20
C LEU A 96 -26.84 0.25 -13.59
N LYS A 97 -27.45 1.32 -13.06
CA LYS A 97 -28.80 1.74 -13.48
C LYS A 97 -28.82 2.48 -14.82
N ALA A 98 -27.66 2.83 -15.38
CA ALA A 98 -27.55 3.61 -16.61
C ALA A 98 -27.37 2.75 -17.88
N ASN A 99 -27.12 1.44 -17.79
CA ASN A 99 -27.06 0.59 -18.98
C ASN A 99 -27.43 -0.89 -18.71
N PRO A 100 -28.68 -1.30 -18.98
CA PRO A 100 -29.15 -2.68 -18.79
C PRO A 100 -28.63 -3.70 -19.82
N SER A 101 -27.87 -3.29 -20.85
CA SER A 101 -27.56 -4.17 -22.00
C SER A 101 -26.27 -4.98 -21.88
N LEU A 102 -25.79 -5.29 -20.68
CA LEU A 102 -24.57 -6.08 -20.44
C LEU A 102 -24.80 -7.34 -19.60
N THR A 103 -26.03 -7.87 -19.58
CA THR A 103 -26.33 -9.25 -19.16
C THR A 103 -26.53 -10.14 -20.37
#